data_AF-A0A9W7EZL5-F1
#
_entry.id   AF-A0A9W7EZL5-F1
#
_cell.length_a   1.000
_cell.length_b   1.000
_cell.length_c   1.000
_cell.angle_alpha   90.00
_cell.angle_beta   90.00
_cell.angle_gamma   90.00
#
_symmetry.space_group_name_H-M   'P 1'
#
loop_
_entity.id
_entity.type
_entity.pdbx_description
1 polymer ?
#
loop_
_entity_poly.entity_id
_entity_poly.type
_entity_poly.pdbx_seq_one_letter_code
_entity_poly.pdbx_strand_id
1 'polypeptide(L)'
;MNTQFSNGTKLDLAIQERFCNLPNMGKVQAEYVWLGGGFEARCKTKTLDKAPETVADLPVWNYDGSSTGQAPGSDSEVLLKPCAIFNDPFRGAPHILVLCSTHLPDVDAPLGLGKGIPTNTRDACNEIMEKVKASEPWFGIEQEYTLFEADGITPFGWPKGGMPIRPQDPYYCSVC
;
A
#
# COMPACT_ATOMS: atom_id res chain seq x y z
N MET A 1 10.20 13.15 -33.14
CA MET A 1 10.44 12.44 -31.87
C MET A 1 10.34 13.45 -30.75
N ASN A 2 9.20 13.48 -30.03
CA ASN A 2 9.00 14.40 -28.91
C ASN A 2 9.58 13.72 -27.66
N THR A 3 10.81 14.08 -27.30
CA THR A 3 11.54 13.55 -26.13
C THR A 3 11.28 14.36 -24.86
N GLN A 4 10.12 15.01 -24.75
CA GLN A 4 9.69 15.59 -23.47
C GLN A 4 8.94 14.53 -22.68
N PHE A 5 9.66 13.46 -22.32
CA PHE A 5 9.33 12.71 -21.13
C PHE A 5 9.27 13.71 -19.97
N SER A 6 8.36 13.51 -19.01
CA SER A 6 8.41 14.23 -17.74
C SER A 6 9.87 14.29 -17.30
N ASN A 7 10.38 15.49 -16.97
CA ASN A 7 11.76 15.63 -16.52
C ASN A 7 11.93 14.59 -15.41
N GLY A 8 12.69 13.52 -15.69
CA GLY A 8 12.95 12.48 -14.72
C GLY A 8 13.40 13.13 -13.42
N THR A 9 13.18 12.46 -12.29
CA THR A 9 13.60 12.95 -10.98
C THR A 9 14.98 13.60 -11.10
N LYS A 10 15.10 14.91 -10.80
CA LYS A 10 16.37 15.66 -10.92
C LYS A 10 17.45 15.16 -9.95
N LEU A 11 17.12 14.17 -9.13
CA LEU A 11 18.01 13.52 -8.18
C LEU A 11 18.81 12.43 -8.89
N ASP A 12 20.05 12.27 -8.46
CA ASP A 12 20.93 11.22 -8.93
C ASP A 12 20.53 9.88 -8.31
N LEU A 13 19.96 8.99 -9.12
CA LEU A 13 19.53 7.65 -8.68
C LEU A 13 20.72 6.76 -8.27
N ALA A 14 21.92 6.99 -8.81
CA ALA A 14 23.10 6.22 -8.41
C ALA A 14 23.53 6.56 -6.98
N ILE A 15 23.35 7.82 -6.56
CA ILE A 15 23.57 8.22 -5.17
C ILE A 15 22.53 7.55 -4.26
N GLN A 16 21.26 7.57 -4.64
CA GLN A 16 20.21 6.89 -3.88
C GLN A 16 20.50 5.39 -3.72
N GLU A 17 20.81 4.71 -4.81
CA GLU A 17 21.14 3.28 -4.84
C GLU A 17 22.32 2.96 -3.91
N ARG A 18 23.37 3.80 -3.91
CA ARG A 18 24.52 3.64 -3.02
C ARG A 18 24.11 3.64 -1.54
N PHE A 19 23.17 4.48 -1.12
CA PHE A 19 22.69 4.51 0.26
C PHE A 19 21.72 3.36 0.56
N CYS A 20 20.85 3.00 -0.39
CA CYS A 20 19.93 1.87 -0.25
C CYS A 20 20.67 0.52 -0.11
N ASN A 21 21.86 0.39 -0.69
CA ASN A 21 22.67 -0.83 -0.64
C ASN A 21 23.62 -0.93 0.57
N LEU A 22 23.56 0.00 1.53
CA LEU A 22 24.34 -0.12 2.75
C LEU A 22 23.86 -1.31 3.60
N PRO A 23 24.76 -2.00 4.33
CA PRO A 23 24.37 -3.08 5.23
C PRO A 23 23.33 -2.58 6.26
N ASN A 24 22.23 -3.32 6.38
CA ASN A 24 21.13 -2.99 7.31
C ASN A 24 21.41 -3.33 8.79
N MET A 25 22.64 -3.78 9.11
CA MET A 25 23.08 -4.11 10.46
C MET A 25 22.18 -5.11 11.19
N GLY A 26 21.54 -6.03 10.45
CA GLY A 26 20.63 -7.05 11.00
C GLY A 26 19.24 -6.54 11.36
N LYS A 27 18.93 -5.26 11.09
CA LYS A 27 17.58 -4.70 11.29
C LYS A 27 16.71 -4.95 10.07
N VAL A 28 15.40 -4.96 10.30
CA VAL A 28 14.38 -5.11 9.25
C VAL A 28 13.53 -3.85 9.20
N GLN A 29 13.17 -3.43 8.00
CA GLN A 29 12.20 -2.35 7.78
C GLN A 29 10.88 -3.00 7.36
N ALA A 30 9.84 -2.74 8.13
CA ALA A 30 8.49 -3.22 7.88
C ALA A 30 7.61 -2.04 7.47
N GLU A 31 7.21 -1.98 6.20
CA GLU A 31 6.29 -0.98 5.68
C GLU A 31 4.86 -1.39 5.98
N TYR A 32 4.23 -0.77 6.97
CA TYR A 32 2.82 -1.02 7.29
C TYR A 32 1.98 -0.26 6.28
N VAL A 33 1.10 -0.97 5.57
CA VAL A 33 0.23 -0.45 4.51
C VAL A 33 -1.23 -0.66 4.93
N TRP A 34 -2.06 0.38 4.82
CA TRP A 34 -3.49 0.33 5.12
C TRP A 34 -4.30 1.21 4.17
N LEU A 35 -5.63 1.07 4.23
CA LEU A 35 -6.56 1.92 3.49
C LEU A 35 -6.96 3.13 4.35
N GLY A 36 -6.82 4.33 3.78
CA GLY A 36 -7.29 5.59 4.35
C GLY A 36 -8.80 5.78 4.24
N GLY A 37 -9.30 6.94 4.69
CA GLY A 37 -10.74 7.25 4.72
C GLY A 37 -11.39 7.30 3.34
N GLY A 38 -10.63 7.62 2.29
CA GLY A 38 -11.07 7.60 0.90
C GLY A 38 -10.70 6.31 0.16
N PHE A 39 -10.34 5.25 0.88
CA PHE A 39 -9.80 3.99 0.34
C PHE A 39 -8.49 4.13 -0.44
N GLU A 40 -7.77 5.23 -0.23
CA GLU A 40 -6.42 5.40 -0.74
C GLU A 40 -5.41 4.60 0.09
N ALA A 41 -4.34 4.11 -0.55
CA ALA A 41 -3.25 3.46 0.18
C ALA A 41 -2.47 4.49 1.02
N ARG A 42 -2.24 4.16 2.29
CA ARG A 42 -1.36 4.89 3.20
C ARG A 42 -0.30 3.93 3.72
N CYS A 43 0.89 4.44 4.03
CA CYS A 43 1.95 3.60 4.58
C CYS A 43 2.90 4.35 5.52
N LYS A 44 3.57 3.60 6.40
CA LYS A 44 4.72 4.06 7.18
C LYS A 44 5.60 2.90 7.62
N THR A 45 6.89 3.17 7.82
CA THR A 45 7.89 2.14 8.11
C THR A 45 8.23 2.00 9.59
N LYS A 46 8.18 0.78 10.13
CA LYS A 46 8.73 0.41 11.45
C LYS A 46 10.09 -0.28 11.28
N THR A 47 11.05 0.02 12.15
CA THR A 47 12.26 -0.79 12.29
C THR A 47 12.02 -1.93 13.27
N LEU A 48 12.36 -3.15 12.88
CA LEU A 48 12.31 -4.35 13.70
C LEU A 48 13.72 -4.87 13.96
N ASP A 49 13.91 -5.52 15.11
CA ASP A 49 15.21 -6.07 15.51
C ASP A 49 15.58 -7.36 14.79
N LYS A 50 14.58 -8.05 14.23
CA LYS A 50 14.73 -9.27 13.41
C LYS A 50 13.58 -9.40 12.43
N ALA A 51 13.75 -10.23 11.40
CA ALA A 51 12.67 -10.59 10.50
C ALA A 51 11.59 -11.38 11.25
N PRO A 52 10.29 -11.07 11.06
CA PRO A 52 9.21 -11.89 11.59
C PRO A 52 9.11 -13.22 10.83
N GLU A 53 8.72 -14.29 11.51
CA GLU A 53 8.43 -15.58 10.86
C GLU A 53 6.97 -15.65 10.43
N THR A 54 6.09 -15.03 11.22
CA THR A 54 4.65 -15.02 11.02
C THR A 54 4.06 -13.63 11.22
N VAL A 55 2.83 -13.42 10.75
CA VAL A 55 2.07 -12.18 10.99
C VAL A 55 1.89 -11.90 12.49
N ALA A 56 1.81 -12.94 13.33
CA ALA A 56 1.64 -12.81 14.77
C ALA A 56 2.88 -12.24 15.49
N ASP A 57 4.06 -12.32 14.87
CA ASP A 57 5.30 -11.73 15.42
C ASP A 57 5.37 -10.22 15.23
N LEU A 58 4.48 -9.66 14.39
CA LEU A 58 4.46 -8.23 14.12
C LEU A 58 3.64 -7.49 15.19
N PRO A 59 4.18 -6.39 15.75
CA PRO A 59 3.45 -5.60 16.72
C PRO A 59 2.26 -4.91 16.06
N VAL A 60 1.15 -4.82 16.80
CA VAL A 60 0.11 -3.82 16.54
C VAL A 60 0.78 -2.44 16.53
N TRP A 61 0.33 -1.59 15.63
CA TRP A 61 0.77 -0.20 15.58
C TRP A 61 -0.43 0.71 15.54
N ASN A 62 -0.20 2.00 15.38
CA ASN A 62 -1.23 3.02 15.38
C ASN A 62 -0.91 4.08 14.33
N TYR A 63 -1.83 4.97 14.04
CA TYR A 63 -1.60 6.20 13.28
C TYR A 63 -2.63 7.25 13.70
N ASP A 64 -2.41 8.48 13.26
CA ASP A 64 -3.37 9.58 13.45
C ASP A 64 -4.46 9.49 12.37
N GLY A 65 -5.62 8.96 12.76
CA GLY A 65 -6.82 8.82 11.95
C GLY A 65 -7.42 10.16 11.50
N SER A 66 -7.14 11.27 12.20
CA SER A 66 -7.67 12.58 11.79
C SER A 66 -7.04 13.07 10.47
N SER A 67 -5.76 12.77 10.26
CA SER A 67 -5.01 13.06 9.03
C SER A 67 -5.39 12.16 7.83
N THR A 68 -6.35 11.26 8.01
CA THR A 68 -6.82 10.32 6.99
C THR A 68 -8.35 10.29 6.87
N GLY A 69 -9.06 11.15 7.63
CA GLY A 69 -10.52 11.18 7.63
C GLY A 69 -11.17 9.96 8.30
N GLN A 70 -10.47 9.30 9.22
CA GLN A 70 -10.91 8.06 9.87
C GLN A 70 -11.25 8.23 11.36
N ALA A 71 -10.85 9.34 11.98
CA ALA A 71 -11.15 9.65 13.38
C ALA A 71 -11.23 11.18 13.62
N PRO A 72 -11.97 11.66 14.63
CA PRO A 72 -11.96 13.07 15.00
C PRO A 72 -10.63 13.49 15.63
N GLY A 73 -10.27 14.78 15.58
CA GLY A 73 -8.99 15.26 16.12
C GLY A 73 -8.84 15.14 17.65
N SER A 74 -9.95 15.09 18.40
CA SER A 74 -9.93 14.96 19.86
C SER A 74 -9.68 13.52 20.36
N ASP A 75 -9.88 12.54 19.48
CA ASP A 75 -9.66 11.12 19.74
C ASP A 75 -9.27 10.45 18.41
N SER A 76 -8.02 10.69 18.03
CA SER A 76 -7.58 10.47 16.65
C SER A 76 -6.84 9.15 16.45
N GLU A 77 -6.58 8.40 17.52
CA GLU A 77 -5.82 7.17 17.43
C GLU A 77 -6.60 6.08 16.70
N VAL A 78 -6.00 5.49 15.67
CA VAL A 78 -6.49 4.30 15.00
C VAL A 78 -5.40 3.25 14.99
N LEU A 79 -5.75 2.01 15.29
CA LEU A 79 -4.81 0.90 15.38
C LEU A 79 -4.69 0.15 14.05
N LEU A 80 -3.48 -0.32 13.77
CA LEU A 80 -3.10 -1.16 12.64
C LEU A 80 -2.85 -2.58 13.13
N LYS A 81 -3.70 -3.50 12.70
CA LYS A 81 -3.55 -4.93 12.94
C LYS A 81 -2.88 -5.59 11.72
N PRO A 82 -1.66 -6.14 11.84
CA PRO A 82 -1.02 -6.91 10.78
C PRO A 82 -1.91 -8.06 10.29
N CYS A 83 -2.04 -8.20 8.97
CA CYS A 83 -2.89 -9.20 8.32
C CYS A 83 -2.12 -10.11 7.35
N ALA A 84 -1.15 -9.57 6.62
CA ALA A 84 -0.33 -10.32 5.66
C ALA A 84 1.06 -9.71 5.53
N ILE A 85 2.05 -10.54 5.22
CA ILE A 85 3.45 -10.16 4.99
C ILE A 85 3.80 -10.46 3.53
N PHE A 86 4.51 -9.52 2.90
CA PHE A 86 5.12 -9.69 1.58
C PHE A 86 6.57 -9.21 1.63
N ASN A 87 7.42 -9.74 0.75
CA ASN A 87 8.77 -9.19 0.57
C ASN A 87 8.66 -7.76 0.03
N ASP A 88 9.50 -6.84 0.52
CA ASP A 88 9.57 -5.47 0.02
C ASP A 88 10.41 -5.42 -1.28
N PRO A 89 9.81 -5.19 -2.45
CA PRO A 89 10.56 -5.16 -3.71
C PRO A 89 11.34 -3.85 -3.90
N PHE A 90 11.07 -2.82 -3.10
CA PHE A 90 11.73 -1.52 -3.17
C PHE A 90 13.03 -1.50 -2.36
N ARG A 91 13.02 -2.16 -1.20
CA ARG A 91 14.18 -2.24 -0.30
C ARG A 91 14.94 -3.57 -0.41
N GLY A 92 14.32 -4.61 -0.97
CA GLY A 92 14.90 -5.95 -1.05
C GLY A 92 14.91 -6.69 0.29
N ALA A 93 15.40 -7.93 0.29
CA ALA A 93 15.52 -8.72 1.51
C ALA A 93 16.50 -8.07 2.50
N PRO A 94 16.23 -8.10 3.82
CA PRO A 94 15.17 -8.81 4.54
C PRO A 94 13.92 -7.94 4.81
N HIS A 95 13.75 -6.82 4.10
CA HIS A 95 12.66 -5.86 4.35
C HIS A 95 11.31 -6.40 3.85
N ILE A 96 10.23 -5.94 4.47
CA ILE A 96 8.88 -6.48 4.24
C ILE A 96 7.81 -5.38 4.10
N LEU A 97 6.77 -5.69 3.35
CA LEU A 97 5.50 -4.98 3.38
C LEU A 97 4.53 -5.73 4.31
N VAL A 98 3.76 -4.98 5.09
CA VAL A 98 2.78 -5.51 6.04
C VAL A 98 1.42 -4.90 5.71
N LEU A 99 0.51 -5.69 5.16
CA LEU A 99 -0.86 -5.24 4.95
C LEU A 99 -1.61 -5.27 6.29
N CYS A 100 -2.32 -4.19 6.62
CA CYS A 100 -3.03 -4.05 7.88
C CYS A 100 -4.53 -3.80 7.72
N SER A 101 -5.31 -4.29 8.68
CA SER A 101 -6.67 -3.81 8.95
C SER A 101 -6.65 -2.73 10.01
N THR A 102 -7.71 -1.92 10.07
CA THR A 102 -7.80 -0.72 10.90
C THR A 102 -8.88 -0.85 11.97
N HIS A 103 -8.55 -0.50 13.21
CA HIS A 103 -9.39 -0.75 14.39
C HIS A 103 -9.41 0.44 15.34
N LEU A 104 -10.50 0.57 16.10
CA LEU A 104 -10.53 1.46 17.26
C LEU A 104 -9.66 0.90 18.39
N PRO A 105 -9.06 1.75 19.23
CA PRO A 105 -8.45 1.33 20.49
C PRO A 105 -9.49 0.75 21.46
N ASP A 106 -9.13 -0.33 22.15
CA ASP A 106 -9.90 -0.92 23.25
C ASP A 106 -8.93 -1.52 24.28
N VAL A 107 -8.79 -0.87 25.42
CA VAL A 107 -7.81 -1.23 26.47
C VAL A 107 -8.08 -2.58 27.12
N ASP A 108 -9.32 -3.07 27.05
CA ASP A 108 -9.74 -4.33 27.67
C ASP A 108 -9.67 -5.50 26.66
N ALA A 109 -9.51 -5.19 25.36
CA ALA A 109 -9.41 -6.19 24.31
C ALA A 109 -7.99 -6.76 24.15
N PRO A 110 -7.86 -8.02 23.68
CA PRO A 110 -6.56 -8.58 23.31
C PRO A 110 -5.80 -7.69 22.34
N LEU A 111 -4.53 -7.40 22.66
CA LEU A 111 -3.64 -6.52 21.89
C LEU A 111 -4.13 -5.07 21.76
N GLY A 112 -5.09 -4.64 22.58
CA GLY A 112 -5.66 -3.29 22.51
C GLY A 112 -6.64 -3.08 21.35
N LEU A 113 -6.99 -4.14 20.61
CA LEU A 113 -7.73 -4.04 19.35
C LEU A 113 -9.24 -4.13 19.57
N GLY A 114 -9.92 -3.00 19.40
CA GLY A 114 -11.37 -2.93 19.39
C GLY A 114 -11.99 -3.27 18.03
N LYS A 115 -13.21 -2.78 17.83
CA LYS A 115 -13.97 -2.96 16.59
C LYS A 115 -13.25 -2.36 15.39
N GLY A 116 -13.34 -3.02 14.24
CA GLY A 116 -12.91 -2.45 12.96
C GLY A 116 -13.60 -1.11 12.67
N ILE A 117 -12.84 -0.12 12.20
CA ILE A 117 -13.40 1.19 11.81
C ILE A 117 -14.25 1.06 10.53
N PRO A 118 -15.11 2.04 10.17
CA PRO A 118 -16.05 1.88 9.05
C PRO A 118 -15.42 1.53 7.68
N THR A 119 -14.18 1.95 7.42
CA THR A 119 -13.45 1.63 6.18
C THR A 119 -12.74 0.28 6.21
N ASN A 120 -12.74 -0.43 7.35
CA ASN A 120 -12.26 -1.80 7.46
C ASN A 120 -13.34 -2.77 6.95
N THR A 121 -13.34 -3.02 5.65
CA THR A 121 -14.21 -4.02 5.00
C THR A 121 -13.66 -5.45 5.13
N ARG A 122 -12.38 -5.59 5.53
CA ARG A 122 -11.69 -6.87 5.62
C ARG A 122 -12.28 -7.76 6.71
N ASP A 123 -12.63 -7.21 7.87
CA ASP A 123 -13.14 -8.02 8.99
C ASP A 123 -14.43 -8.76 8.62
N ALA A 124 -15.42 -8.03 8.07
CA ALA A 124 -16.67 -8.61 7.61
C ALA A 124 -16.46 -9.64 6.48
N CYS A 125 -15.53 -9.35 5.54
CA CYS A 125 -15.16 -10.30 4.49
C CYS A 125 -14.57 -11.58 5.10
N ASN A 126 -13.64 -11.46 6.05
CA ASN A 126 -12.97 -12.58 6.69
C ASN A 126 -13.94 -13.47 7.48
N GLU A 127 -14.94 -12.88 8.16
CA GLU A 127 -16.01 -13.63 8.83
C GLU A 127 -16.83 -14.48 7.84
N ILE A 128 -17.12 -13.95 6.65
CA ILE A 128 -17.84 -14.70 5.61
C ILE A 128 -16.95 -15.80 5.04
N MET A 129 -15.70 -15.48 4.70
CA MET A 129 -14.75 -16.44 4.13
C MET A 129 -14.50 -17.63 5.05
N GLU A 130 -14.45 -17.42 6.38
CA GLU A 130 -14.29 -18.54 7.31
C GLU A 130 -15.53 -19.45 7.34
N LYS A 131 -16.75 -18.89 7.20
CA LYS A 131 -17.99 -19.69 7.14
C LYS A 131 -18.07 -20.58 5.90
N VAL A 132 -17.51 -20.11 4.78
CA VAL A 132 -17.54 -20.83 3.49
C VAL A 132 -16.23 -21.52 3.16
N LYS A 133 -15.28 -21.59 4.09
CA LYS A 133 -13.93 -22.13 3.87
C LYS A 133 -13.90 -23.51 3.23
N ALA A 134 -14.86 -24.38 3.57
CA ALA A 134 -14.98 -25.72 3.02
C ALA A 134 -15.28 -25.75 1.51
N SER A 135 -15.78 -24.66 0.92
CA SER A 135 -16.03 -24.57 -0.52
C SER A 135 -14.82 -24.11 -1.33
N GLU A 136 -13.72 -23.73 -0.66
CA GLU A 136 -12.47 -23.25 -1.28
C GLU A 136 -12.70 -22.25 -2.42
N PRO A 137 -13.39 -21.11 -2.17
CA PRO A 137 -13.77 -20.19 -3.23
C PRO A 137 -12.53 -19.51 -3.85
N TRP A 138 -12.48 -19.44 -5.18
CA TRP A 138 -11.40 -18.80 -5.94
C TRP A 138 -11.90 -17.52 -6.62
N PHE A 139 -11.03 -16.51 -6.66
CA PHE A 139 -11.33 -15.20 -7.25
C PHE A 139 -10.20 -14.79 -8.18
N GLY A 140 -10.56 -14.27 -9.35
CA GLY A 140 -9.67 -13.54 -10.27
C GLY A 140 -10.17 -12.10 -10.39
N ILE A 141 -9.26 -11.13 -10.28
CA ILE A 141 -9.57 -9.71 -10.37
C ILE A 141 -8.68 -9.08 -11.44
N GLU A 142 -9.30 -8.42 -12.40
CA GLU A 142 -8.62 -7.70 -13.48
C GLU A 142 -8.53 -6.21 -13.11
N GLN A 143 -7.36 -5.76 -12.65
CA GLN A 143 -7.13 -4.37 -12.28
C GLN A 143 -6.67 -3.56 -13.49
N GLU A 144 -7.58 -2.81 -14.10
CA GLU A 144 -7.23 -1.80 -15.10
C GLU A 144 -6.70 -0.52 -14.43
N TYR A 145 -5.78 0.17 -15.11
CA TYR A 145 -5.29 1.49 -14.71
C TYR A 145 -4.85 2.28 -15.94
N THR A 146 -4.81 3.62 -15.81
CA THR A 146 -4.28 4.52 -16.84
C THR A 146 -3.13 5.32 -16.25
N LEU A 147 -2.01 5.39 -16.96
CA LEU A 147 -0.88 6.23 -16.58
C LEU A 147 -1.15 7.67 -17.03
N PHE A 148 -0.85 8.64 -16.17
CA PHE A 148 -0.98 10.06 -16.45
C PHE A 148 0.38 10.76 -16.33
N GLU A 149 0.53 11.86 -17.06
CA GLU A 149 1.59 12.83 -16.81
C GLU A 149 1.47 13.44 -15.40
N ALA A 150 2.54 14.09 -14.94
CA ALA A 150 2.54 14.73 -13.62
C ALA A 150 1.53 15.88 -13.48
N ASP A 151 0.88 16.31 -14.56
CA ASP A 151 -0.22 17.28 -14.52
C ASP A 151 -1.55 16.66 -14.01
N GLY A 152 -1.62 15.33 -13.89
CA GLY A 152 -2.80 14.60 -13.41
C GLY A 152 -4.00 14.65 -14.36
N ILE A 153 -3.81 15.13 -15.59
CA ILE A 153 -4.89 15.38 -16.56
C ILE A 153 -4.60 14.69 -17.89
N THR A 154 -3.35 14.73 -18.35
CA THR A 154 -2.95 14.21 -19.67
C THR A 154 -2.54 12.74 -19.53
N PRO A 155 -3.16 11.77 -20.24
CA PRO A 155 -2.67 10.40 -20.24
C PRO A 155 -1.24 10.34 -20.75
N PHE A 156 -0.41 9.49 -20.14
CA PHE A 156 1.02 9.44 -20.43
C PHE A 156 1.26 9.12 -21.92
N GLY A 157 2.08 9.95 -22.58
CA GLY A 157 2.37 9.84 -24.02
C GLY A 157 1.34 10.49 -24.96
N TRP A 158 0.24 11.06 -24.45
CA TRP A 158 -0.70 11.84 -25.26
C TRP A 158 -0.16 13.24 -25.57
N PRO A 159 -0.62 13.89 -26.66
CA PRO A 159 -0.35 15.30 -26.87
C PRO A 159 -1.06 16.14 -25.80
N LYS A 160 -0.33 17.08 -25.19
CA LYS A 160 -0.90 17.98 -24.18
C LYS A 160 -2.11 18.76 -24.74
N GLY A 161 -3.25 18.65 -24.08
CA GLY A 161 -4.50 19.29 -24.49
C GLY A 161 -5.13 18.69 -25.75
N GLY A 162 -4.72 17.49 -26.17
CA GLY A 162 -5.23 16.82 -27.37
C GLY A 162 -5.47 15.33 -27.17
N MET A 163 -5.77 14.66 -28.28
CA MET A 163 -6.03 13.21 -28.37
C MET A 163 -4.94 12.54 -29.23
N PRO A 164 -4.67 11.24 -29.05
CA PRO A 164 -3.71 10.54 -29.89
C PRO A 164 -4.21 10.45 -31.34
N ILE A 165 -3.27 10.34 -32.28
CA ILE A 165 -3.57 10.38 -33.73
C ILE A 165 -4.34 9.13 -34.19
N ARG A 166 -4.08 7.97 -33.56
CA ARG A 166 -4.74 6.70 -33.92
C ARG A 166 -5.96 6.46 -33.03
N PRO A 167 -7.04 5.85 -33.58
CA PRO A 167 -8.20 5.41 -32.79
C PRO A 167 -7.79 4.33 -31.77
N GLN A 168 -8.72 3.87 -30.94
CA GLN A 168 -8.47 2.99 -29.78
C GLN A 168 -7.87 1.60 -30.13
N ASP A 169 -8.24 1.01 -31.27
CA ASP A 169 -7.97 -0.41 -31.58
C ASP A 169 -6.48 -0.85 -31.59
N PRO A 170 -5.51 -0.06 -32.11
CA PRO A 170 -4.14 -0.53 -32.27
C PRO A 170 -3.33 -0.55 -30.96
N TYR A 171 -3.91 -0.15 -29.81
CA TYR A 171 -3.18 -0.12 -28.53
C TYR A 171 -3.26 -1.43 -27.75
N TYR A 172 -4.38 -2.18 -27.87
CA TYR A 172 -4.60 -3.42 -27.13
C TYR A 172 -3.54 -4.48 -27.50
N CYS A 173 -2.80 -4.96 -26.50
CA CYS A 173 -1.71 -5.93 -26.66
C CYS A 173 -0.62 -5.55 -27.69
N SER A 174 -0.45 -4.26 -27.97
CA SER A 174 0.57 -3.78 -28.91
C SER A 174 1.99 -3.85 -28.32
N VAL A 175 2.99 -3.92 -29.20
CA VAL A 175 4.42 -3.82 -28.84
C VAL A 175 4.92 -2.40 -29.04
N CYS A 176 5.68 -1.91 -28.08
CA CYS A 176 6.36 -0.61 -28.10
C CYS A 176 7.79 -0.72 -28.64
#